data_AF-A0A7C1WEB6-F1
#
_entry.id   AF-A0A7C1WEB6-F1
#
_cell.length_a   1.000
_cell.length_b   1.000
_cell.length_c   1.000
_cell.angle_alpha   90.00
_cell.angle_beta   90.00
_cell.angle_gamma   90.00
#
_symmetry.space_group_name_H-M   'P 1'
#
loop_
_entity.id
_entity.type
_entity.pdbx_description
1 polymer ?
#
loop_
_entity_poly.entity_id
_entity_poly.type
_entity_poly.pdbx_seq_one_letter_code
_entity_poly.pdbx_strand_id
1 'polypeptide(L)' 'MIVNDRQLQVTQERIAQFQRWLAQIRQTARPGEFEAVAGGYRLEIERMQAEVLEYLLRPLSTEHEEQPA' A
#
# COMPACT_ATOMS: atom_id res chain seq x y z
N MET A 1 -1.13 7.20 6.22
CA MET A 1 -2.41 7.79 5.83
C MET A 1 -2.21 8.56 4.53
N ILE A 2 -2.94 8.19 3.48
CA ILE A 2 -2.89 8.79 2.13
C ILE A 2 -3.95 9.90 2.05
N VAL A 3 -3.59 11.05 1.47
CA VAL A 3 -4.50 12.22 1.36
C VAL A 3 -4.67 12.76 -0.05
N ASN A 4 -3.94 12.22 -1.04
CA ASN A 4 -4.06 12.61 -2.44
C ASN A 4 -3.57 11.51 -3.38
N ASP A 5 -3.87 11.67 -4.67
CA ASP A 5 -3.55 10.69 -5.71
C ASP A 5 -2.05 10.48 -5.91
N ARG A 6 -1.23 11.51 -5.66
CA ARG A 6 0.24 11.37 -5.72
C ARG A 6 0.73 10.41 -4.64
N GLN A 7 0.23 10.54 -3.41
CA GLN A 7 0.56 9.64 -2.32
C GLN A 7 -0.02 8.23 -2.53
N LEU A 8 -1.20 8.13 -3.14
CA LEU A 8 -1.77 6.85 -3.57
C LEU A 8 -0.81 6.12 -4.50
N GLN A 9 -0.37 6.80 -5.57
CA GLN A 9 0.56 6.24 -6.56
C GLN A 9 1.87 5.78 -5.88
N VAL A 10 2.50 6.65 -5.08
CA VAL A 10 3.75 6.31 -4.38
C VAL A 10 3.56 5.10 -3.46
N THR A 11 2.42 4.99 -2.78
CA THR A 11 2.14 3.85 -1.88
C THR A 11 1.97 2.56 -2.66
N GLN A 12 1.27 2.59 -3.80
CA GLN A 12 1.10 1.43 -4.69
C GLN A 12 2.44 0.95 -5.28
N GLU A 13 3.30 1.88 -5.71
CA GLU A 13 4.65 1.57 -6.18
C GLU A 13 5.51 0.91 -5.09
N ARG A 14 5.40 1.41 -3.85
CA ARG A 14 6.11 0.84 -2.70
C ARG A 14 5.62 -0.56 -2.34
N ILE A 15 4.31 -0.82 -2.39
CA ILE A 15 3.75 -2.17 -2.22
C ILE A 15 4.35 -3.12 -3.27
N ALA A 16 4.36 -2.71 -4.54
CA ALA A 16 4.89 -3.53 -5.63
C ALA A 16 6.39 -3.82 -5.44
N GLN A 17 7.17 -2.84 -4.96
CA GLN A 17 8.58 -3.03 -4.64
C GLN A 17 8.79 -4.04 -3.51
N PHE A 18 8.03 -3.93 -2.42
CA PHE A 18 8.10 -4.85 -1.29
C PHE A 18 7.75 -6.28 -1.70
N GLN A 19 6.73 -6.45 -2.56
CA GLN A 19 6.36 -7.75 -3.12
C GLN A 19 7.48 -8.34 -3.98
N ARG A 20 8.12 -7.53 -4.84
CA ARG A 20 9.28 -7.97 -5.65
C ARG A 20 10.44 -8.42 -4.78
N TRP A 21 10.78 -7.66 -3.74
CA TRP A 21 11.84 -8.05 -2.80
C TRP A 21 11.50 -9.32 -2.05
N LEU A 22 10.29 -9.45 -1.53
CA LEU A 22 9.86 -10.67 -0.85
C LEU A 22 9.92 -11.89 -1.78
N ALA A 23 9.52 -11.74 -3.05
CA ALA A 23 9.61 -12.79 -4.06
C ALA A 23 11.07 -13.18 -4.38
N GLN A 24 11.99 -12.22 -4.39
CA GLN A 24 13.42 -12.48 -4.58
C GLN A 24 14.00 -13.20 -3.36
N ILE A 25 13.75 -12.71 -2.14
CA ILE A 25 14.22 -13.32 -0.89
C ILE A 25 13.72 -14.77 -0.78
N ARG A 26 12.47 -15.04 -1.16
CA ARG A 26 11.91 -16.40 -1.19
C ARG A 26 12.72 -17.37 -2.06
N GLN A 27 13.37 -16.89 -3.11
CA GLN A 27 14.17 -17.72 -4.02
C GLN A 27 15.61 -17.88 -3.56
N THR A 28 16.16 -16.91 -2.82
CA THR A 28 17.60 -16.82 -2.54
C THR A 28 17.98 -17.07 -1.08
N ALA A 29 17.07 -16.87 -0.13
CA ALA A 29 17.35 -16.99 1.29
C ALA A 29 17.32 -18.45 1.78
N ARG A 30 18.06 -18.74 2.85
CA ARG A 30 17.92 -20.01 3.56
C ARG A 30 16.54 -20.05 4.25
N PRO A 31 15.94 -21.24 4.46
CA PRO A 31 14.60 -21.33 5.05
C PRO A 31 14.42 -20.55 6.35
N GLY A 32 15.35 -20.65 7.31
CA GLY A 32 15.26 -19.92 8.58
C GLY A 32 15.44 -18.41 8.46
N GLU A 33 16.23 -17.95 7.49
CA GLU A 33 16.38 -16.51 7.20
C GLU A 33 15.11 -15.95 6.56
N PHE A 34 14.50 -16.71 5.65
CA PHE A 34 13.23 -16.35 5.03
C PHE A 34 12.11 -16.23 6.07
N GLU A 35 11.95 -17.23 6.95
CA GLU A 35 10.96 -17.20 8.02
C GLU A 35 11.12 -15.99 8.94
N ALA A 36 12.37 -15.62 9.27
CA ALA A 36 12.68 -14.47 10.12
C ALA A 36 12.28 -13.12 9.50
N VAL A 37 12.32 -12.98 8.17
CA VAL A 37 12.06 -11.68 7.50
C VAL A 37 10.69 -11.58 6.85
N ALA A 38 10.09 -12.69 6.40
CA ALA A 38 8.85 -12.69 5.62
C ALA A 38 7.67 -12.07 6.39
N GLY A 39 7.62 -12.27 7.71
CA GLY A 39 6.60 -11.68 8.57
C GLY A 39 6.58 -10.15 8.54
N GLY A 40 7.75 -9.51 8.54
CA GLY A 40 7.86 -8.06 8.48
C GLY A 40 7.38 -7.48 7.15
N TYR A 41 7.77 -8.10 6.03
CA TYR A 41 7.27 -7.72 4.70
C TYR A 41 5.75 -7.85 4.61
N ARG A 42 5.19 -8.96 5.11
CA ARG A 42 3.74 -9.18 5.12
C ARG A 42 3.01 -8.07 5.87
N LEU A 43 3.43 -7.77 7.10
CA LEU A 43 2.78 -6.76 7.94
C LEU A 43 2.82 -5.36 7.29
N GLU A 44 3.96 -4.96 6.71
CA GLU A 44 4.06 -3.66 6.04
C GLU A 44 3.22 -3.60 4.76
N ILE A 45 3.16 -4.67 3.96
CA ILE A 45 2.30 -4.74 2.78
C ILE A 45 0.83 -4.64 3.18
N GLU A 46 0.39 -5.42 4.17
CA GLU A 46 -0.99 -5.42 4.67
C GLU A 46 -1.38 -4.02 5.18
N ARG A 47 -0.49 -3.36 5.95
CA ARG A 47 -0.70 -1.99 6.44
C ARG A 47 -0.87 -0.99 5.29
N MET A 48 0.03 -1.00 4.31
CA MET A 48 -0.05 -0.09 3.16
C MET A 48 -1.27 -0.34 2.29
N GLN A 49 -1.65 -1.62 2.10
CA GLN A 49 -2.87 -1.97 1.38
C GLN A 49 -4.12 -1.45 2.08
N ALA A 50 -4.18 -1.52 3.42
CA ALA A 50 -5.27 -0.94 4.19
C ALA A 50 -5.39 0.58 3.95
N GLU A 51 -4.26 1.31 3.94
CA GLU A 51 -4.27 2.75 3.65
C GLU A 51 -4.72 3.08 2.23
N VAL A 52 -4.32 2.27 1.25
CA VAL A 52 -4.77 2.41 -0.16
C VAL A 52 -6.28 2.21 -0.27
N LEU A 53 -6.81 1.16 0.35
CA LEU A 53 -8.25 0.90 0.33
C LEU A 53 -9.03 1.97 1.07
N GLU A 54 -8.54 2.43 2.22
CA GLU A 54 -9.14 3.53 2.97
C GLU A 54 -9.24 4.80 2.10
N TYR A 55 -8.19 5.14 1.35
CA TYR A 55 -8.21 6.28 0.44
C TYR A 55 -9.20 6.10 -0.73
N LEU A 56 -9.16 4.95 -1.41
CA LEU A 56 -9.99 4.68 -2.58
C LEU A 56 -11.48 4.57 -2.25
N LEU A 57 -11.83 4.24 -1.01
CA LEU A 57 -13.22 4.17 -0.53
C LEU A 57 -13.74 5.50 0.02
N ARG A 58 -12.90 6.55 0.11
CA ARG A 58 -13.39 7.88 0.45
C ARG A 58 -14.22 8.43 -0.71
N PRO A 59 -15.43 8.96 -0.44
CA PRO A 59 -16.16 9.70 -1.44
C PRO A 59 -15.27 10.84 -1.96
N LEU A 60 -15.18 10.98 -3.29
CA LEU A 60 -14.73 12.23 -3.86
C LEU A 60 -15.73 13.27 -3.36
N SER A 61 -15.30 14.24 -2.55
CA SER A 61 -16.18 15.33 -2.14
C SER A 61 -16.72 15.96 -3.41
N THR A 62 -17.98 15.66 -3.73
CA THR A 62 -18.74 16.46 -4.68
C THR A 62 -18.94 17.77 -3.96
N GLU A 63 -18.07 18.74 -4.21
CA GLU A 63 -18.49 20.14 -4.13
C GLU A 63 -19.58 20.31 -5.20
N HIS A 64 -20.79 19.85 -4.87
CA HIS A 64 -21.98 20.47 -5.43
C HIS A 64 -21.97 21.86 -4.82
N GLU A 65 -21.40 22.80 -5.56
CA GLU A 65 -21.62 24.22 -5.34
C GLU A 65 -23.13 24.41 -5.19
N GLU A 66 -23.60 24.68 -3.98
CA GLU A 66 -24.84 25.41 -3.79
C GLU A 66 -24.60 26.79 -4.42
N GLN A 67 -24.94 26.94 -5.70
CA GLN A 67 -25.15 28.24 -6.31
C GLN A 67 -26.60 28.64 -6.00
N PRO A 68 -26.85 29.57 -5.05
CA PRO A 68 -28.18 30.14 -4.90
C PRO A 68 -28.46 31.07 -6.10
N ALA A 69 -29.63 30.89 -6.69
CA ALA A 69 -30.21 31.78 -7.70
C ALA A 69 -30.75 33.08 -7.06
#